data_AF-A0A8T4MS51-F1
#
_entry.id   AF-A0A8T4MS51-F1
#
_cell.length_a   1.000
_cell.length_b   1.000
_cell.length_c   1.000
_cell.angle_alpha   90.00
_cell.angle_beta   90.00
_cell.angle_gamma   90.00
#
_symmetry.space_group_name_H-M   'P 1'
#
loop_
_entity.id
_entity.type
_entity.pdbx_description
1 polymer ?
#
loop_
_entity_poly.entity_id
_entity_poly.type
_entity_poly.pdbx_seq_one_letter_code
_entity_poly.pdbx_strand_id
1 'polypeptide(L)'
;MDKKIIKNRLCAALLIFIFSISFSLAQELSPEQLPLNQDFIEITSSYSNSETLNPLPTKEKIISETLQKDTSNSQAYENTIAEYFYDHEGKRIKKIVYNVRRDGHNESTYYMNTRPADFIQVINTNGTIINETYIYLQDKLIAKYDTNGRKFFYHPDHLGSTSLVTNESGDVVEDLLYLPYGDVLS
;
A
#
# COMPACT_ATOMS: atom_id res chain seq x y z
N MET A 1 57.70 -22.03 13.13
CA MET A 1 56.69 -21.97 14.19
C MET A 1 55.43 -21.35 13.59
N ASP A 2 54.63 -22.20 12.98
CA ASP A 2 53.42 -21.86 12.24
C ASP A 2 52.28 -21.49 13.20
N LYS A 3 51.62 -20.35 12.98
CA LYS A 3 50.33 -20.04 13.58
C LYS A 3 49.24 -20.01 12.51
N LYS A 4 48.30 -20.94 12.71
CA LYS A 4 47.14 -21.28 11.90
C LYS A 4 46.29 -20.07 11.50
N ILE A 5 46.02 -20.00 10.20
CA ILE A 5 45.01 -19.19 9.54
C ILE A 5 43.62 -19.71 9.93
N ILE A 6 42.76 -18.87 10.50
CA ILE A 6 41.32 -19.15 10.65
C ILE A 6 40.60 -18.39 9.54
N LYS A 7 40.19 -19.13 8.50
CA LYS A 7 39.30 -18.65 7.44
C LYS A 7 37.86 -18.72 7.96
N ASN A 8 37.24 -17.59 8.27
CA ASN A 8 35.79 -17.50 8.37
C ASN A 8 35.24 -17.20 6.97
N ARG A 9 34.65 -18.21 6.33
CA ARG A 9 33.75 -18.05 5.20
C ARG A 9 32.33 -18.07 5.74
N LEU A 10 31.59 -16.99 5.58
CA LEU A 10 30.14 -17.07 5.64
C LEU A 10 29.58 -16.63 4.28
N CYS A 11 28.78 -17.55 3.75
CA CYS A 11 28.33 -17.70 2.38
C CYS A 11 27.11 -16.81 2.13
N ALA A 12 27.04 -16.27 0.91
CA ALA A 12 25.86 -15.64 0.37
C ALA A 12 24.67 -16.61 0.35
N ALA A 13 23.48 -16.12 0.68
CA ALA A 13 22.23 -16.80 0.41
C ALA A 13 21.18 -15.77 -0.07
N LEU A 14 21.15 -15.62 -1.39
CA LEU A 14 20.05 -15.07 -2.17
C LEU A 14 18.90 -16.08 -2.09
N LEU A 15 17.74 -15.67 -1.55
CA LEU A 15 16.56 -16.52 -1.44
C LEU A 15 15.43 -15.91 -2.27
N ILE A 16 15.43 -16.31 -3.54
CA ILE A 16 14.31 -16.21 -4.48
C ILE A 16 13.33 -17.33 -4.09
N PHE A 17 12.10 -17.00 -3.70
CA PHE A 17 11.01 -17.98 -3.60
C PHE A 17 9.99 -17.71 -4.69
N ILE A 18 10.04 -18.54 -5.73
CA ILE A 18 9.02 -18.70 -6.75
C ILE A 18 8.02 -19.69 -6.17
N PHE A 19 6.76 -19.30 -6.01
CA PHE A 19 5.70 -20.26 -5.66
C PHE A 19 4.91 -20.62 -6.92
N SER A 20 5.31 -21.73 -7.56
CA SER A 20 4.54 -22.43 -8.58
C SER A 20 3.64 -23.46 -7.89
N ILE A 21 2.32 -23.25 -7.94
CA ILE A 21 1.37 -24.27 -7.47
C ILE A 21 0.98 -25.13 -8.68
N SER A 22 1.35 -26.41 -8.62
CA SER A 22 0.94 -27.45 -9.58
C SER A 22 -0.54 -27.81 -9.36
N PHE A 23 -1.34 -27.74 -10.42
CA PHE A 23 -2.70 -28.24 -10.46
C PHE A 23 -2.66 -29.77 -10.58
N SER A 24 -3.34 -30.52 -9.71
CA SER A 24 -3.59 -31.94 -9.94
C SER A 24 -4.99 -32.36 -9.48
N LEU A 25 -5.74 -32.77 -10.51
CA LEU A 25 -6.87 -33.68 -10.64
C LEU A 25 -7.71 -34.03 -9.39
N ALA A 26 -8.99 -33.65 -9.47
CA ALA A 26 -10.06 -34.01 -8.55
C ALA A 26 -10.37 -35.51 -8.57
N GLN A 27 -10.58 -36.09 -7.38
CA GLN A 27 -11.33 -37.33 -7.21
C GLN A 27 -12.33 -37.14 -6.07
N GLU A 28 -13.60 -37.36 -6.41
CA GLU A 28 -14.80 -37.11 -5.62
C GLU A 28 -15.03 -38.22 -4.58
N LEU A 29 -14.98 -37.90 -3.29
CA LEU A 29 -15.39 -38.77 -2.18
C LEU A 29 -16.01 -37.95 -1.05
N SER A 30 -17.32 -38.20 -0.81
CA SER A 30 -18.18 -38.04 0.39
C SER A 30 -18.03 -36.79 1.30
N PRO A 31 -19.12 -36.13 1.74
CA PRO A 31 -19.06 -34.97 2.61
C PRO A 31 -18.72 -35.38 4.05
N GLU A 32 -17.43 -35.51 4.36
CA GLU A 32 -16.95 -35.48 5.74
C GLU A 32 -16.95 -34.02 6.20
N GLN A 33 -17.68 -33.74 7.29
CA GLN A 33 -17.82 -32.38 7.82
C GLN A 33 -16.44 -31.81 8.15
N LEU A 34 -16.02 -30.81 7.39
CA LEU A 34 -14.84 -29.99 7.71
C LEU A 34 -15.02 -29.40 9.11
N PRO A 35 -14.02 -29.49 10.01
CA PRO A 35 -14.10 -28.79 11.28
C PRO A 35 -14.17 -27.28 11.00
N LEU A 36 -15.29 -26.69 11.40
CA LEU A 36 -15.56 -25.25 11.33
C LEU A 36 -14.67 -24.54 12.35
N ASN A 37 -13.44 -24.24 11.95
CA ASN A 37 -12.64 -23.20 12.60
C ASN A 37 -11.68 -22.57 11.58
N GLN A 38 -12.25 -21.79 10.66
CA GLN A 38 -11.51 -20.73 10.03
C GLN A 38 -11.83 -19.47 10.82
N ASP A 39 -10.83 -18.92 11.51
CA ASP A 39 -10.88 -17.56 12.03
C ASP A 39 -11.15 -16.63 10.83
N PHE A 40 -12.40 -16.19 10.64
CA PHE A 40 -12.71 -15.20 9.61
C PHE A 40 -12.21 -13.83 10.07
N ILE A 41 -11.51 -13.13 9.19
CA ILE A 41 -11.07 -11.75 9.40
C ILE A 41 -11.93 -10.88 8.50
N GLU A 42 -12.72 -9.99 9.09
CA GLU A 42 -13.56 -9.04 8.35
C GLU A 42 -12.95 -7.64 8.41
N ILE A 43 -12.91 -6.95 7.25
CA ILE A 43 -12.56 -5.53 7.16
C ILE A 43 -13.85 -4.75 7.03
N THR A 44 -14.14 -3.90 8.02
CA THR A 44 -15.33 -3.02 7.99
C THR A 44 -14.92 -1.57 7.81
N SER A 45 -15.67 -0.82 7.00
CA SER A 45 -15.47 0.62 6.81
C SER A 45 -16.57 1.42 7.52
N SER A 46 -16.19 2.39 8.36
CA SER A 46 -17.12 3.30 9.05
C SER A 46 -16.90 4.75 8.66
N TYR A 47 -17.90 5.60 8.92
CA TYR A 47 -17.93 7.01 8.52
C TYR A 47 -18.24 7.93 9.69
N SER A 48 -17.53 9.05 9.79
CA SER A 48 -17.86 10.14 10.69
C SER A 48 -17.58 11.52 10.06
N ASN A 49 -18.27 12.55 10.56
CA ASN A 49 -17.97 13.95 10.27
C ASN A 49 -17.54 14.63 11.57
N SER A 50 -16.46 15.43 11.53
CA SER A 50 -16.14 16.36 12.61
C SER A 50 -16.43 17.79 12.18
N GLU A 51 -17.20 18.53 12.99
CA GLU A 51 -17.36 19.98 12.86
C GLU A 51 -16.48 20.67 13.91
N THR A 52 -15.41 21.34 13.49
CA THR A 52 -14.61 22.17 14.39
C THR A 52 -15.24 23.55 14.53
N LEU A 53 -15.65 23.94 15.74
CA LEU A 53 -16.14 25.29 16.06
C LEU A 53 -15.00 26.32 15.96
N ASN A 54 -14.80 26.84 14.75
CA ASN A 54 -14.09 28.07 14.37
C ASN A 54 -12.55 28.15 14.51
N PRO A 55 -11.88 28.93 13.60
CA PRO A 55 -12.46 29.79 12.57
C PRO A 55 -12.26 29.25 11.14
N LEU A 56 -12.80 28.06 10.85
CA LEU A 56 -13.48 27.70 9.59
C LEU A 56 -14.07 26.30 9.83
N PRO A 57 -15.36 26.05 9.52
CA PRO A 57 -15.90 24.70 9.63
C PRO A 57 -15.31 23.85 8.50
N THR A 58 -14.13 23.27 8.70
CA THR A 58 -13.66 22.19 7.85
C THR A 58 -14.45 20.96 8.26
N LYS A 59 -15.51 20.65 7.52
CA LYS A 59 -16.18 19.36 7.65
C LYS A 59 -15.22 18.31 7.09
N GLU A 60 -14.39 17.75 7.97
CA GLU A 60 -13.51 16.65 7.61
C GLU A 60 -14.34 15.36 7.60
N LYS A 61 -14.43 14.74 6.42
CA LYS A 61 -14.97 13.40 6.29
C LYS A 61 -13.88 12.42 6.68
N ILE A 62 -14.18 11.53 7.62
CA ILE A 62 -13.27 10.48 8.06
C ILE A 62 -13.86 9.12 7.68
N ILE A 63 -13.06 8.31 7.01
CA ILE A 63 -13.35 6.88 6.78
C ILE A 63 -12.33 6.08 7.59
N SER A 64 -12.78 5.11 8.38
CA SER A 64 -11.91 4.23 9.15
C SER A 64 -12.12 2.78 8.70
N GLU A 65 -11.02 2.06 8.45
CA GLU A 65 -11.04 0.62 8.22
C GLU A 65 -10.63 -0.10 9.51
N THR A 66 -11.40 -1.09 9.93
CA THR A 66 -11.09 -1.89 11.13
C THR A 66 -11.02 -3.37 10.80
N LEU A 67 -10.10 -4.08 11.46
CA LEU A 67 -10.07 -5.54 11.45
C LEU A 67 -10.86 -6.06 12.64
N GLN A 68 -11.84 -6.91 12.38
CA GLN A 68 -12.54 -7.70 13.38
C GLN A 68 -12.02 -9.14 13.31
N LYS A 69 -11.55 -9.67 14.45
CA LYS A 69 -11.23 -11.09 14.60
C LYS A 69 -12.30 -11.75 15.47
N ASP A 70 -13.14 -12.57 14.85
CA ASP A 70 -14.10 -13.39 15.58
C ASP A 70 -13.35 -14.49 16.33
N THR A 71 -13.23 -14.33 17.65
CA THR A 71 -12.73 -15.38 18.53
C THR A 71 -13.94 -16.01 19.23
N SER A 72 -14.07 -17.34 19.19
CA SER A 72 -15.22 -18.09 19.76
C SER A 72 -15.45 -17.88 21.26
N ASN A 73 -14.56 -17.15 21.95
CA ASN A 73 -14.70 -16.71 23.33
C ASN A 73 -14.54 -15.18 23.41
N SER A 74 -15.68 -14.48 23.50
CA SER A 74 -15.89 -13.16 24.13
C SER A 74 -14.66 -12.24 24.27
N GLN A 75 -14.31 -11.52 23.20
CA GLN A 75 -14.03 -10.07 23.12
C GLN A 75 -13.54 -9.83 21.67
N ALA A 76 -14.41 -9.33 20.80
CA ALA A 76 -14.00 -8.87 19.48
C ALA A 76 -13.14 -7.61 19.68
N TYR A 77 -11.87 -7.69 19.32
CA TYR A 77 -11.00 -6.51 19.30
C TYR A 77 -11.15 -5.83 17.94
N GLU A 78 -11.74 -4.64 17.92
CA GLU A 78 -11.70 -3.77 16.74
C GLU A 78 -10.35 -3.06 16.71
N ASN A 79 -9.54 -3.37 15.69
CA ASN A 79 -8.28 -2.69 15.47
C ASN A 79 -8.37 -1.82 14.22
N THR A 80 -8.33 -0.49 14.40
CA THR A 80 -8.25 0.44 13.28
C THR A 80 -6.94 0.21 12.53
N ILE A 81 -7.05 -0.08 11.24
CA ILE A 81 -5.90 -0.32 10.35
C ILE A 81 -5.60 0.87 9.45
N ALA A 82 -6.61 1.69 9.14
CA ALA A 82 -6.40 2.90 8.37
C ALA A 82 -7.47 3.95 8.65
N GLU A 83 -7.10 5.21 8.47
CA GLU A 83 -7.99 6.37 8.49
C GLU A 83 -7.72 7.27 7.28
N TYR A 84 -8.79 7.82 6.70
CA TYR A 84 -8.73 8.67 5.52
C TYR A 84 -9.47 9.97 5.79
N PHE A 85 -8.82 11.09 5.51
CA PHE A 85 -9.34 12.43 5.73
C PHE A 85 -9.52 13.12 4.39
N TYR A 86 -10.66 13.79 4.22
CA TYR A 86 -11.04 14.49 3.00
C TYR A 86 -11.41 15.94 3.30
N ASP A 87 -11.10 16.82 2.36
CA ASP A 87 -11.58 18.19 2.38
C ASP A 87 -13.08 18.29 2.03
N HIS A 88 -13.61 19.51 2.04
CA HIS A 88 -15.01 19.77 1.73
C HIS A 88 -15.39 19.50 0.26
N GLU A 89 -14.41 19.41 -0.65
CA GLU A 89 -14.60 19.05 -2.06
C GLU A 89 -14.56 17.53 -2.26
N GLY A 90 -14.30 16.76 -1.19
CA GLY A 90 -14.18 15.31 -1.24
C GLY A 90 -12.82 14.82 -1.74
N LYS A 91 -11.81 15.69 -1.80
CA LYS A 91 -10.44 15.30 -2.15
C LYS A 91 -9.72 14.81 -0.88
N ARG A 92 -9.03 13.67 -0.99
CA ARG A 92 -8.27 13.11 0.13
C ARG A 92 -7.09 14.02 0.46
N ILE A 93 -6.95 14.46 1.72
CA ILE A 93 -5.88 15.34 2.21
C ILE A 93 -4.88 14.60 3.10
N LYS A 94 -5.32 13.51 3.75
CA LYS A 94 -4.47 12.70 4.62
C LYS A 94 -4.93 11.24 4.62
N LYS A 95 -3.97 10.32 4.73
CA LYS A 95 -4.18 8.89 5.03
C LYS A 95 -3.29 8.52 6.20
N ILE A 96 -3.82 7.78 7.16
CA ILE A 96 -3.04 7.14 8.24
C ILE A 96 -3.20 5.64 8.06
N VAL A 97 -2.11 4.89 8.11
CA VAL A 97 -2.13 3.43 8.17
C VAL A 97 -1.42 3.00 9.44
N TYR A 98 -2.09 2.19 10.23
CA TYR A 98 -1.61 1.73 11.52
C TYR A 98 -0.82 0.43 11.35
N ASN A 99 0.35 0.38 11.98
CA ASN A 99 1.17 -0.82 12.08
C ASN A 99 1.49 -1.49 10.71
N VAL A 100 1.86 -0.68 9.71
CA VAL A 100 2.00 -1.06 8.28
C VAL A 100 2.83 -2.33 8.07
N ARG A 101 3.90 -2.51 8.84
CA ARG A 101 4.85 -3.62 8.67
C ARG A 101 4.89 -4.56 9.88
N ARG A 102 3.87 -4.50 10.76
CA ARG A 102 3.85 -5.21 12.06
C ARG A 102 5.03 -4.83 12.97
N ASP A 103 5.60 -3.66 12.73
CA ASP A 103 6.75 -3.10 13.44
C ASP A 103 6.35 -2.13 14.57
N GLY A 104 5.03 -1.98 14.82
CA GLY A 104 4.49 -1.07 15.82
C GLY A 104 4.41 0.38 15.35
N HIS A 105 4.60 0.61 14.05
CA HIS A 105 4.83 1.92 13.50
C HIS A 105 3.77 2.32 12.47
N ASN A 106 3.37 3.59 12.54
CA ASN A 106 2.29 4.13 11.72
C ASN A 106 2.87 4.95 10.59
N GLU A 107 2.14 4.97 9.48
CA GLU A 107 2.47 5.77 8.31
C GLU A 107 1.39 6.81 8.08
N SER A 108 1.77 8.08 7.96
CA SER A 108 0.89 9.18 7.60
C SER A 108 1.28 9.71 6.22
N THR A 109 0.37 9.64 5.26
CA THR A 109 0.52 10.22 3.92
C THR A 109 -0.28 11.52 3.84
N TYR A 110 0.36 12.60 3.43
CA TYR A 110 -0.25 13.91 3.21
C TYR A 110 -0.33 14.20 1.72
N TYR A 111 -1.49 14.71 1.27
CA TYR A 111 -1.76 15.03 -0.12
C TYR A 111 -2.02 16.55 -0.24
N MET A 112 -1.08 17.29 -0.83
CA MET A 112 -1.20 18.74 -0.98
C MET A 112 -2.09 19.18 -2.13
N ASN A 113 -2.42 18.25 -3.03
CA ASN A 113 -3.53 18.44 -3.96
C ASN A 113 -3.40 19.69 -4.86
N THR A 114 -2.17 20.14 -5.13
CA THR A 114 -1.84 21.36 -5.86
C THR A 114 -1.61 21.06 -7.34
N ARG A 115 -2.59 21.29 -8.22
CA ARG A 115 -2.38 21.09 -9.66
C ARG A 115 -1.57 22.23 -10.28
N PRO A 116 -0.70 21.95 -11.27
CA PRO A 116 -0.49 20.68 -11.97
C PRO A 116 0.48 19.68 -11.29
N ALA A 117 1.06 20.02 -10.14
CA ALA A 117 2.09 19.21 -9.48
C ALA A 117 1.69 18.88 -8.02
N ASP A 118 1.13 17.68 -7.83
CA ASP A 118 0.70 17.22 -6.51
C ASP A 118 1.91 16.77 -5.68
N PHE A 119 2.18 17.47 -4.58
CA PHE A 119 3.17 17.06 -3.60
C PHE A 119 2.56 16.06 -2.61
N ILE A 120 3.24 14.92 -2.44
CA ILE A 120 2.88 13.86 -1.51
C ILE A 120 4.02 13.66 -0.53
N GLN A 121 3.69 13.63 0.75
CA GLN A 121 4.67 13.37 1.81
C GLN A 121 4.20 12.19 2.66
N VAL A 122 5.07 11.20 2.81
CA VAL A 122 4.86 10.04 3.68
C VAL A 122 5.78 10.19 4.88
N ILE A 123 5.19 10.17 6.08
CA ILE A 123 5.91 10.24 7.35
C ILE A 123 5.63 8.96 8.11
N ASN A 124 6.69 8.25 8.47
CA ASN A 124 6.61 7.12 9.36
C ASN A 124 6.97 7.55 10.80
N THR A 125 6.33 6.96 11.81
CA THR A 125 6.64 7.20 13.23
C THR A 125 8.10 6.95 13.60
N ASN A 126 8.84 6.23 12.74
CA ASN A 126 10.26 5.88 12.90
C ASN A 126 11.16 7.06 12.54
N GLY A 127 10.59 8.17 12.06
CA GLY A 127 11.30 9.33 11.56
C GLY A 127 11.66 9.26 10.07
N THR A 128 11.29 8.18 9.37
CA THR A 128 11.44 8.11 7.90
C THR A 128 10.47 9.06 7.24
N ILE A 129 10.98 9.93 6.37
CA ILE A 129 10.20 10.86 5.56
C ILE A 129 10.50 10.56 4.09
N ILE A 130 9.45 10.35 3.31
CA ILE A 130 9.53 10.16 1.86
C ILE A 130 8.74 11.30 1.23
N ASN A 131 9.40 12.11 0.41
CA ASN A 131 8.78 13.19 -0.33
C ASN A 131 8.72 12.82 -1.80
N GLU A 132 7.55 12.90 -2.41
CA GLU A 132 7.35 12.63 -3.82
C GLU A 132 6.53 13.77 -4.45
N THR A 133 6.88 14.14 -5.68
CA THR A 133 6.12 15.13 -6.45
C THR A 133 5.61 14.49 -7.72
N TYR A 134 4.29 14.45 -7.88
CA TYR A 134 3.61 13.88 -9.03
C TYR A 134 3.15 14.99 -9.96
N ILE A 135 3.46 14.88 -11.25
CA ILE A 135 3.14 15.90 -12.26
C ILE A 135 2.04 15.38 -13.18
N TYR A 136 0.98 16.17 -13.30
CA TYR A 136 -0.19 15.86 -14.09
C TYR A 136 -0.34 16.84 -15.26
N LEU A 137 -0.77 16.32 -16.40
CA LEU A 137 -1.21 17.09 -17.56
C LEU A 137 -2.62 16.64 -17.93
N GLN A 138 -3.60 17.54 -17.87
CA GLN A 138 -5.00 17.22 -18.21
C GLN A 138 -5.49 15.95 -17.48
N ASP A 139 -5.23 15.88 -16.17
CA ASP A 139 -5.54 14.74 -15.29
C ASP A 139 -4.75 13.44 -15.52
N LYS A 140 -3.86 13.40 -16.52
CA LYS A 140 -2.98 12.26 -16.78
C LYS A 140 -1.66 12.41 -16.02
N LEU A 141 -1.29 11.40 -15.22
CA LEU A 141 0.02 11.34 -14.58
C LEU A 141 1.09 11.13 -15.65
N ILE A 142 2.08 12.03 -15.71
CA ILE A 142 3.13 11.99 -16.73
C ILE A 142 4.54 11.85 -16.14
N ALA A 143 4.75 12.29 -14.90
CA ALA A 143 6.05 12.19 -14.25
C ALA A 143 5.97 12.16 -12.74
N LYS A 144 7.01 11.61 -12.11
CA LYS A 144 7.24 11.68 -10.66
C LYS A 144 8.69 12.07 -10.38
N TYR A 145 8.87 12.91 -9.37
CA TYR A 145 10.15 13.05 -8.67
C TYR A 145 10.09 12.28 -7.36
N ASP A 146 11.05 11.38 -7.16
CA ASP A 146 11.25 10.64 -5.92
C ASP A 146 11.97 11.52 -4.87
N THR A 147 12.06 11.04 -3.63
CA THR A 147 12.73 11.70 -2.51
C THR A 147 14.20 12.02 -2.78
N ASN A 148 14.82 11.29 -3.71
CA ASN A 148 16.20 11.49 -4.14
C ASN A 148 16.33 12.43 -5.35
N GLY A 149 15.24 13.04 -5.81
CA GLY A 149 15.21 13.88 -7.01
C GLY A 149 15.26 13.12 -8.34
N ARG A 150 15.27 11.78 -8.30
CA ARG A 150 15.21 10.94 -9.51
C ARG A 150 13.88 11.13 -10.21
N LYS A 151 13.93 11.21 -11.55
CA LYS A 151 12.76 11.40 -12.39
C LYS A 151 12.30 10.09 -13.01
N PHE A 152 11.00 9.86 -12.91
CA PHE A 152 10.30 8.76 -13.55
C PHE A 152 9.23 9.31 -14.48
N PHE A 153 9.04 8.68 -15.62
CA PHE A 153 8.03 9.04 -16.61
C PHE A 153 7.00 7.94 -16.70
N TYR A 154 5.73 8.33 -16.67
CA TYR A 154 4.59 7.44 -16.70
C TYR A 154 4.02 7.44 -18.11
N HIS A 155 3.73 6.25 -18.65
CA HIS A 155 3.13 6.07 -19.96
C HIS A 155 1.76 5.40 -19.82
N PRO A 156 0.70 6.20 -19.60
CA PRO A 156 -0.63 5.63 -19.39
C PRO A 156 -1.27 5.18 -20.69
N ASP A 157 -2.03 4.09 -20.59
CA ASP A 157 -2.86 3.55 -21.64
C ASP A 157 -4.07 4.45 -21.97
N HIS A 158 -4.97 3.95 -22.80
CA HIS A 158 -6.16 4.66 -23.27
C HIS A 158 -7.24 4.84 -22.19
N LEU A 159 -7.18 4.08 -21.10
CA LEU A 159 -8.07 4.20 -19.94
C LEU A 159 -7.45 5.07 -18.83
N GLY A 160 -6.18 5.43 -18.96
CA GLY A 160 -5.44 6.24 -18.00
C GLY A 160 -4.68 5.43 -16.96
N SER A 161 -4.71 4.10 -17.03
CA SER A 161 -3.88 3.22 -16.20
C SER A 161 -2.43 3.30 -16.67
N THR A 162 -1.47 3.22 -15.75
CA THR A 162 -0.04 3.24 -16.13
C THR A 162 0.45 1.81 -16.34
N SER A 163 0.73 1.43 -17.59
CA SER A 163 1.34 0.13 -17.90
C SER A 163 2.86 0.17 -17.91
N LEU A 164 3.47 1.32 -18.22
CA LEU A 164 4.91 1.42 -18.41
C LEU A 164 5.48 2.65 -17.67
N VAL A 165 6.57 2.44 -16.95
CA VAL A 165 7.34 3.50 -16.28
C VAL A 165 8.80 3.44 -16.72
N THR A 166 9.33 4.57 -17.15
CA THR A 166 10.74 4.70 -17.56
C THR A 166 11.51 5.65 -16.65
N ASN A 167 12.82 5.44 -16.51
CA ASN A 167 13.72 6.37 -15.82
C ASN A 167 14.09 7.57 -16.74
N GLU A 168 14.94 8.46 -16.21
CA GLU A 168 15.47 9.62 -16.94
C GLU A 168 16.37 9.29 -18.15
N SER A 169 16.94 8.08 -18.18
CA SER A 169 17.74 7.58 -19.31
C SER A 169 16.89 6.86 -20.37
N GLY A 170 15.59 6.68 -20.11
CA GLY A 170 14.67 5.95 -20.99
C GLY A 170 14.65 4.44 -20.76
N ASP A 171 15.35 3.92 -19.75
CA ASP A 171 15.27 2.51 -19.40
C ASP A 171 13.94 2.20 -18.72
N VAL A 172 13.42 1.01 -19.00
CA VAL A 172 12.20 0.50 -18.36
C VAL A 172 12.50 0.17 -16.90
N VAL A 173 11.73 0.77 -15.99
CA VAL A 173 11.79 0.52 -14.55
C VAL A 173 10.66 -0.41 -14.13
N GLU A 174 9.50 -0.29 -14.77
CA GLU A 174 8.30 -1.06 -14.48
C GLU A 174 7.50 -1.23 -15.77
N ASP A 175 7.00 -2.45 -15.99
CA ASP A 175 6.15 -2.83 -17.12
C ASP A 175 5.09 -3.80 -16.56
N LEU A 176 3.83 -3.36 -16.56
CA LEU A 176 2.70 -4.02 -15.94
C LEU A 176 1.61 -4.33 -16.97
N LEU A 177 1.07 -5.54 -16.90
CA LEU A 177 -0.16 -5.90 -17.59
C LEU A 177 -1.33 -5.99 -16.60
N TYR A 178 -2.49 -5.50 -17.02
CA TYR A 178 -3.70 -5.52 -16.19
C TYR A 178 -4.78 -6.45 -16.78
N LEU A 179 -5.48 -7.14 -15.89
CA LEU A 179 -6.75 -7.79 -16.18
C LEU A 179 -7.87 -6.73 -16.31
N PRO A 180 -9.03 -7.06 -16.92
CA PRO A 180 -10.11 -6.10 -17.17
C PRO A 180 -10.64 -5.36 -15.94
N TYR A 181 -10.47 -5.92 -14.74
CA TYR A 181 -10.90 -5.31 -13.47
C TYR A 181 -9.76 -4.67 -12.67
N GLY A 182 -8.58 -4.48 -13.28
CA GLY A 182 -7.46 -3.74 -12.70
C GLY A 182 -6.49 -4.57 -11.87
N ASP A 183 -6.71 -5.88 -11.75
CA ASP A 183 -5.71 -6.78 -11.17
C ASP A 183 -4.47 -6.84 -12.05
N VAL A 184 -3.29 -6.79 -11.42
CA VAL A 184 -2.01 -6.92 -12.12
C VAL A 184 -1.81 -8.39 -12.51
N LEU A 185 -1.54 -8.63 -13.79
CA LEU A 185 -1.28 -9.94 -14.37
C LEU A 185 0.20 -10.31 -14.27
N SER A 186 1.10 -9.38 -14.58
CA SER A 186 2.55 -9.56 -14.58
C SER A 186 3.26 -8.23 -14.46
#